data_AF-A0A3D4TD30-F1
#
_entry.id   AF-A0A3D4TD30-F1
#
_cell.length_a   1.000
_cell.length_b   1.000
_cell.length_c   1.000
_cell.angle_alpha   90.00
_cell.angle_beta   90.00
_cell.angle_gamma   90.00
#
_symmetry.space_group_name_H-M   'P 1'
#
loop_
_entity.id
_entity.type
_entity.pdbx_description
1 polymer ?
#
loop_
_entity_poly.entity_id
_entity_poly.type
_entity_poly.pdbx_seq_one_letter_code
_entity_poly.pdbx_strand_id
1 'polypeptide(L)'
;DCIDCHQCVRVCPTGIDIRNGVQMECVGCTACIDACDSIMDKIGKPRGLIRYASENSIANGEPLRYTTRMKLYTGVLGVVVILLSVLLATRADVDATIMRTPGMLFQERGTDSITNLYNIKMVNKTTEDIPLSIRLEGMEGSVQVIGKPFIQVVKEGQGSGSFFVVLPKQNIRERKTKIRLGLYEGDRKIATATSSFLGPVAN
;
A
#
# COMPACT_ATOMS: atom_id res chain seq x y z
N ASP A 1 14.05 28.56 40.02
CA ASP A 1 12.94 28.62 39.04
C ASP A 1 11.75 27.73 39.40
N CYS A 2 11.95 26.49 39.85
CA CYS A 2 10.87 25.68 40.42
C CYS A 2 10.30 26.29 41.71
N ILE A 3 8.98 26.23 41.88
CA ILE A 3 8.25 26.69 43.09
C ILE A 3 7.61 25.55 43.88
N ASP A 4 8.00 24.31 43.61
CA ASP A 4 7.61 23.13 44.37
C ASP A 4 6.09 22.88 44.49
N CYS A 5 5.31 23.22 43.45
CA CYS A 5 3.85 23.05 43.45
C CYS A 5 3.34 21.62 43.20
N HIS A 6 4.26 20.67 42.91
CA HIS A 6 4.00 19.26 42.58
C HIS A 6 3.05 18.98 41.41
N GLN A 7 2.66 19.98 40.61
CA GLN A 7 1.73 19.77 39.49
C GLN A 7 2.30 18.83 38.43
N CYS A 8 3.60 18.92 38.14
CA CYS A 8 4.29 18.04 37.19
C CYS A 8 4.22 16.55 37.57
N VAL A 9 4.14 16.22 38.86
CA VAL A 9 4.02 14.85 39.37
C VAL A 9 2.56 14.38 39.28
N ARG A 10 1.60 15.23 39.66
CA ARG A 10 0.17 14.90 39.66
C ARG A 10 -0.39 14.59 38.27
N VAL A 11 0.12 15.27 37.24
CA VAL A 11 -0.31 15.04 35.85
C VAL A 11 0.46 13.92 35.16
N CYS A 12 1.49 13.36 35.80
CA CYS A 12 2.29 12.32 35.19
C CYS A 12 1.51 11.00 35.17
N PRO A 13 1.23 10.41 33.99
CA PRO A 13 0.49 9.15 33.91
C PRO A 13 1.25 7.97 34.48
N THR A 14 2.59 8.07 34.59
CA THR A 14 3.45 7.03 35.18
C THR A 14 3.83 7.32 36.63
N GLY A 15 3.37 8.43 37.21
CA GLY A 15 3.59 8.79 38.61
C GLY A 15 5.05 9.12 38.96
N ILE A 16 5.90 9.39 37.97
CA ILE A 16 7.30 9.77 38.23
C ILE A 16 7.43 11.20 38.72
N ASP A 17 8.50 11.44 39.46
CA ASP A 17 8.90 12.76 39.90
C ASP A 17 10.15 13.21 39.16
N ILE A 18 9.91 13.94 38.06
CA ILE A 18 10.96 14.47 37.16
C ILE A 18 11.98 15.38 37.87
N ARG A 19 11.71 15.84 39.10
CA ARG A 19 12.66 16.62 39.89
C ARG A 19 13.85 15.77 40.35
N ASN A 20 13.69 14.44 40.38
CA ASN A 20 14.75 13.48 40.68
C ASN A 20 15.65 13.16 39.47
N GLY A 21 15.48 13.87 38.35
CA GLY A 21 16.27 13.69 37.14
C GLY A 21 15.55 12.84 36.08
N VAL A 22 16.33 12.35 35.12
CA VAL A 22 15.81 11.53 34.03
C VAL A 22 15.52 10.13 34.55
N GLN A 23 14.28 9.68 34.34
CA GLN A 23 13.78 8.38 34.79
C GLN A 23 13.30 7.56 33.58
N MET A 24 13.55 6.25 33.58
CA MET A 24 13.28 5.35 32.44
C MET A 24 11.78 5.13 32.19
N GLU A 25 10.94 5.42 33.19
CA GLU A 25 9.49 5.32 33.15
C GLU A 25 8.84 6.52 32.44
N CYS A 26 9.63 7.53 32.04
CA CYS A 26 9.12 8.67 31.28
C CYS A 26 8.70 8.22 29.88
N VAL A 27 7.43 8.42 29.53
CA VAL A 27 6.87 8.10 28.20
C VAL A 27 6.88 9.28 27.22
N GLY A 28 7.46 10.42 27.61
CA GLY A 28 7.58 11.59 26.74
C GLY A 28 6.25 12.24 26.32
N CYS A 29 5.19 12.12 27.13
CA CYS A 29 3.84 12.63 26.82
C CYS A 29 3.65 14.15 27.03
N THR A 30 4.68 14.87 27.47
CA THR A 30 4.71 16.33 27.72
C THR A 30 3.72 16.92 28.73
N ALA A 31 2.82 16.15 29.34
CA ALA A 31 1.82 16.65 30.29
C ALA A 31 2.42 17.47 31.46
N CYS A 32 3.60 17.06 31.95
CA CYS A 32 4.31 17.78 33.00
C CYS A 32 4.79 19.18 32.57
N ILE A 33 5.16 19.37 31.30
CA ILE A 33 5.56 20.65 30.72
C ILE A 33 4.37 21.61 30.73
N ASP A 34 3.24 21.17 30.17
CA ASP A 34 2.03 21.98 30.04
C ASP A 34 1.50 22.44 31.41
N ALA A 35 1.47 21.51 32.38
CA ALA A 35 1.04 21.82 33.75
C ALA A 35 1.98 22.79 34.45
N CYS A 36 3.29 22.67 34.23
CA CYS A 36 4.27 23.58 34.80
C CYS A 36 4.14 24.98 34.20
N ASP A 37 4.05 25.10 32.87
CA ASP A 37 3.88 26.38 32.19
C ASP A 37 2.57 27.09 32.64
N SER A 38 1.48 26.34 32.83
CA SER A 38 0.23 26.89 33.37
C SER A 38 0.39 27.52 34.76
N ILE A 39 1.23 26.92 35.62
CA ILE A 39 1.55 27.48 36.94
C ILE A 39 2.48 28.69 36.82
N MET A 40 3.50 28.60 35.97
CA MET A 40 4.47 29.68 35.73
C MET A 40 3.77 30.95 35.22
N ASP A 41 2.81 30.80 34.31
CA ASP A 41 1.97 31.90 33.83
C ASP A 41 1.19 32.58 34.95
N LYS A 42 0.55 31.80 35.84
CA LYS A 42 -0.27 32.31 36.94
C LYS A 42 0.53 33.11 37.96
N ILE A 43 1.80 32.79 38.14
CA ILE A 43 2.70 33.48 39.07
C ILE A 43 3.57 34.53 38.36
N GLY A 44 3.33 34.80 37.08
CA GLY A 44 4.06 35.80 36.30
C GLY A 44 5.53 35.48 36.06
N LYS A 45 5.89 34.19 35.97
CA LYS A 45 7.25 33.74 35.65
C LYS A 45 7.35 33.23 34.20
N PRO A 46 8.55 33.30 33.57
CA PRO A 46 8.75 32.77 32.23
C PRO A 46 8.44 31.27 32.12
N ARG A 47 7.86 30.88 30.98
CA ARG A 47 7.63 29.47 30.61
C ARG A 47 8.92 28.72 30.30
N GLY A 48 8.80 27.40 30.15
CA GLY A 48 9.88 26.53 29.69
C GLY A 48 10.83 26.08 30.80
N LEU A 49 10.37 26.11 32.06
CA LEU A 49 11.13 25.53 33.17
C LEU A 49 11.41 24.03 32.92
N ILE A 50 10.39 23.29 32.49
CA ILE A 50 10.52 21.94 31.96
C ILE A 50 10.45 22.04 30.43
N ARG A 51 11.42 21.46 29.74
CA ARG A 51 11.50 21.48 28.27
C ARG A 51 12.38 20.36 27.77
N TYR A 52 12.24 20.00 26.49
CA TYR A 52 13.24 19.18 25.83
C TYR A 52 14.53 19.98 25.67
N ALA A 53 15.58 19.54 26.34
CA ALA A 53 16.91 20.12 26.26
C ALA A 53 17.94 19.00 26.30
N SER A 54 19.09 19.21 25.66
CA SER A 54 20.25 18.34 25.86
C SER A 54 20.88 18.62 27.22
N GLU A 55 21.60 17.66 27.77
CA GLU A 55 22.38 17.87 28.99
C GLU A 55 23.36 19.04 28.84
N ASN A 56 24.02 19.18 27.69
CA ASN A 56 24.87 20.34 27.39
C ASN A 56 24.11 21.67 27.43
N SER A 57 22.85 21.70 26.99
CA SER A 57 22.04 22.92 27.02
C SER A 57 21.67 23.32 28.45
N ILE A 58 21.43 22.33 29.33
CA ILE A 58 21.13 22.57 30.75
C ILE A 58 22.40 22.93 31.53
N ALA A 59 23.49 22.17 31.35
CA ALA A 59 24.73 22.32 32.11
C ALA A 59 25.59 23.50 31.64
N ASN A 60 25.73 23.68 30.32
CA ASN A 60 26.66 24.66 29.73
C ASN A 60 25.94 25.84 29.05
N GLY A 61 24.60 25.87 29.04
CA GLY A 61 23.83 26.91 28.35
C GLY A 61 23.98 26.89 26.83
N GLU A 62 24.51 25.80 26.25
CA GLU A 62 24.75 25.72 24.82
C GLU A 62 23.41 25.58 24.06
N PRO A 63 23.13 26.41 23.05
CA PRO A 63 21.94 26.24 22.24
C PRO A 63 22.05 24.96 21.38
N LEU A 64 20.90 24.37 21.04
CA LEU A 64 20.86 23.22 20.13
C LEU A 64 21.48 23.60 18.78
N ARG A 65 22.58 22.95 18.41
CA ARG A 65 23.25 23.15 17.13
C ARG A 65 22.88 22.04 16.15
N TYR A 66 22.42 22.44 14.97
CA TYR A 66 22.15 21.50 13.89
C TYR A 66 23.46 21.02 13.25
N THR A 67 24.02 19.97 13.83
CA THR A 67 25.34 19.44 13.47
C THR A 67 25.35 18.83 12.06
N THR A 68 26.54 18.68 11.48
CA THR A 68 26.71 18.02 10.16
C THR A 68 26.15 16.60 10.15
N ARG A 69 26.25 15.86 11.27
CA ARG A 69 25.66 14.52 11.40
C ARG A 69 24.14 14.57 11.31
N MET A 70 23.49 15.53 11.96
CA MET A 70 22.04 15.72 11.88
C MET A 70 21.60 16.10 10.47
N LYS A 71 22.33 17.00 9.79
CA LYS A 71 22.09 17.36 8.38
C LYS A 71 22.13 16.13 7.48
N LEU A 72 23.13 15.26 7.66
CA LEU A 72 23.26 14.02 6.91
C LEU A 72 22.06 13.08 7.15
N TYR A 73 21.70 12.84 8.41
CA TYR A 73 20.56 11.97 8.75
C TYR A 73 19.24 12.52 8.23
N THR A 74 19.00 13.82 8.34
CA THR A 74 17.80 14.44 7.75
C THR A 74 17.79 14.33 6.23
N GLY A 75 18.95 14.47 5.57
CA GLY A 75 19.06 14.26 4.12
C GLY A 75 18.71 12.82 3.72
N VAL A 76 19.30 11.82 4.39
CA VAL A 76 19.01 10.40 4.14
C VAL A 76 17.54 10.08 4.38
N LEU A 77 16.97 10.56 5.50
CA LEU A 77 15.57 10.38 5.82
C LEU A 77 14.67 11.03 4.75
N GLY A 78 15.02 12.22 4.29
CA GLY A 78 14.32 12.91 3.21
C GLY A 78 14.31 12.11 1.91
N VAL A 79 15.44 11.51 1.53
CA VAL A 79 15.52 10.63 0.35
C VAL A 79 14.60 9.42 0.49
N VAL A 80 14.58 8.77 1.66
CA VAL A 80 13.71 7.61 1.92
C VAL A 80 12.24 8.01 1.84
N VAL A 81 11.86 9.15 2.45
CA VAL A 81 10.48 9.66 2.40
C VAL A 81 10.07 9.96 0.96
N ILE A 82 10.91 10.65 0.19
CA ILE A 82 10.64 10.97 -1.22
C ILE A 82 10.46 9.68 -2.04
N LEU A 83 11.37 8.71 -1.88
CA LEU A 83 11.28 7.43 -2.57
C LEU A 83 9.96 6.70 -2.24
N LEU A 84 9.60 6.63 -0.95
CA LEU A 84 8.34 6.01 -0.52
C LEU A 84 7.12 6.74 -1.06
N SER A 85 7.12 8.08 -1.06
CA SER A 85 6.05 8.89 -1.63
C SER A 85 5.88 8.63 -3.13
N VAL A 86 6.98 8.54 -3.88
CA VAL A 86 6.94 8.22 -5.31
C VAL A 86 6.38 6.82 -5.52
N LEU A 87 6.91 5.80 -4.82
CA LEU A 87 6.41 4.42 -4.93
C LEU A 87 4.93 4.29 -4.61
N LEU A 88 4.45 5.02 -3.59
CA LEU A 88 3.05 5.02 -3.21
C LEU A 88 2.17 5.71 -4.26
N ALA A 89 2.61 6.85 -4.80
CA ALA A 89 1.88 7.58 -5.84
C ALA A 89 1.84 6.84 -7.18
N THR A 90 2.87 6.05 -7.51
CA THR A 90 2.92 5.24 -8.74
C THR A 90 2.37 3.83 -8.56
N ARG A 91 1.80 3.52 -7.40
CA ARG A 91 1.24 2.19 -7.11
C ARG A 91 0.05 1.92 -8.02
N ALA A 92 0.04 0.76 -8.68
CA ALA A 92 -1.13 0.32 -9.43
C ALA A 92 -2.30 -0.02 -8.50
N ASP A 93 -3.47 0.52 -8.81
CA ASP A 93 -4.73 0.37 -8.07
C ASP A 93 -5.25 -1.07 -8.04
N VAL A 94 -4.92 -1.86 -9.06
CA VAL A 94 -5.36 -3.24 -9.21
C VAL A 94 -4.21 -4.09 -9.71
N ASP A 95 -4.03 -5.24 -9.08
CA ASP A 95 -3.05 -6.24 -9.52
C ASP A 95 -3.79 -7.50 -9.97
N ALA A 96 -3.62 -7.87 -11.23
CA ALA A 96 -4.33 -8.97 -11.85
C ALA A 96 -3.36 -9.94 -12.51
N THR A 97 -3.41 -11.19 -12.07
CA THR A 97 -2.57 -12.27 -12.58
C THR A 97 -3.44 -13.28 -13.30
N ILE A 98 -3.19 -13.49 -14.59
CA ILE A 98 -3.87 -14.50 -15.40
C ILE A 98 -2.96 -15.72 -15.54
N MET A 99 -3.48 -16.87 -15.13
CA MET A 99 -2.79 -18.15 -15.16
C MET A 99 -3.61 -19.12 -16.00
N ARG A 100 -2.98 -19.83 -16.94
CA ARG A 100 -3.67 -20.94 -17.61
C ARG A 100 -3.88 -22.07 -16.60
N THR A 101 -5.02 -22.75 -16.65
CA THR A 101 -5.28 -23.88 -15.75
C THR A 101 -4.24 -24.99 -15.97
N PRO A 102 -3.48 -25.39 -14.93
CA PRO A 102 -2.50 -26.46 -15.05
C PRO A 102 -3.15 -27.77 -15.48
N GLY A 103 -2.46 -28.56 -16.32
CA GLY A 103 -2.92 -29.89 -16.72
C GLY A 103 -4.04 -29.92 -17.77
N MET A 104 -4.68 -28.79 -18.10
CA MET A 104 -5.69 -28.74 -19.16
C MET A 104 -5.06 -28.43 -20.52
N LEU A 105 -5.35 -29.29 -21.49
CA LEU A 105 -5.11 -29.04 -22.91
C LEU A 105 -6.23 -28.14 -23.48
N PHE A 106 -6.07 -27.75 -24.74
CA PHE A 106 -7.12 -27.09 -25.49
C PHE A 106 -8.31 -28.04 -25.69
N GLN A 107 -9.52 -27.50 -25.68
CA GLN A 107 -10.75 -28.24 -25.92
C GLN A 107 -11.37 -27.79 -27.23
N GLU A 108 -11.78 -28.72 -28.07
CA GLU A 108 -12.54 -28.38 -29.27
C GLU A 108 -13.99 -28.08 -28.89
N ARG A 109 -14.51 -26.96 -29.38
CA ARG A 109 -15.87 -26.50 -29.13
C ARG A 109 -16.60 -26.46 -30.46
N GLY A 110 -17.33 -27.53 -30.75
CA GLY A 110 -17.95 -27.75 -32.06
C GLY A 110 -16.90 -28.05 -33.14
N THR A 111 -17.23 -27.76 -34.40
CA THR A 111 -16.33 -28.02 -35.55
C THR A 111 -15.25 -26.95 -35.71
N ASP A 112 -15.56 -25.68 -35.39
CA ASP A 112 -14.79 -24.53 -35.91
C ASP A 112 -14.05 -23.72 -34.84
N SER A 113 -14.21 -24.03 -33.56
CA SER A 113 -13.64 -23.24 -32.45
C SER A 113 -12.86 -24.08 -31.46
N ILE A 114 -11.85 -23.47 -30.85
CA ILE A 114 -11.02 -24.06 -29.80
C ILE A 114 -11.10 -23.20 -28.56
N THR A 115 -11.11 -23.85 -27.40
CA THR A 115 -11.27 -23.21 -26.10
C THR A 115 -10.11 -23.57 -25.18
N ASN A 116 -9.57 -22.58 -24.47
CA ASN A 116 -8.66 -22.79 -23.34
C ASN A 116 -9.26 -22.23 -22.06
N LEU A 117 -9.01 -22.93 -20.93
CA LEU A 117 -9.42 -22.49 -19.61
C LEU A 117 -8.30 -21.71 -18.91
N TYR A 118 -8.66 -20.55 -18.35
CA TYR A 118 -7.79 -19.69 -17.58
C TYR A 118 -8.41 -19.38 -16.23
N ASN A 119 -7.54 -19.16 -15.24
CA ASN A 119 -7.88 -18.61 -13.95
C ASN A 119 -7.29 -17.21 -13.85
N ILE A 120 -8.04 -16.29 -13.27
CA ILE A 120 -7.57 -14.96 -12.91
C ILE A 120 -7.64 -14.82 -11.40
N LYS A 121 -6.56 -14.31 -10.82
CA LYS A 121 -6.52 -13.86 -9.44
C LYS A 121 -6.24 -12.36 -9.45
N MET A 122 -7.06 -11.61 -8.72
CA MET A 122 -6.98 -10.17 -8.66
C MET A 122 -6.97 -9.69 -7.22
N VAL A 123 -6.20 -8.63 -6.98
CA VAL A 123 -6.16 -7.90 -5.71
C VAL A 123 -6.63 -6.48 -5.99
N ASN A 124 -7.75 -6.11 -5.39
CA ASN A 124 -8.27 -4.76 -5.44
C ASN A 124 -7.65 -3.96 -4.28
N LYS A 125 -6.93 -2.90 -4.61
CA LYS A 125 -6.25 -2.04 -3.64
C LYS A 125 -6.98 -0.70 -3.46
N THR A 126 -8.16 -0.55 -4.05
CA THR A 126 -9.04 0.63 -3.92
C THR A 126 -10.09 0.41 -2.85
N THR A 127 -10.78 1.50 -2.48
CA THR A 127 -11.85 1.52 -1.48
C THR A 127 -13.24 1.22 -2.05
N GLU A 128 -13.35 0.92 -3.34
CA GLU A 128 -14.61 0.66 -4.05
C GLU A 128 -14.61 -0.75 -4.63
N ASP A 129 -15.81 -1.33 -4.77
CA ASP A 129 -15.98 -2.64 -5.41
C ASP A 129 -15.83 -2.50 -6.93
N ILE A 130 -15.00 -3.36 -7.54
CA ILE A 130 -14.70 -3.31 -8.98
C ILE A 130 -15.40 -4.47 -9.69
N PRO A 131 -16.40 -4.21 -10.56
CA PRO A 131 -16.98 -5.23 -11.43
C PRO A 131 -16.12 -5.39 -12.70
N LEU A 132 -15.26 -6.41 -12.71
CA LEU A 132 -14.30 -6.60 -13.78
C LEU A 132 -14.87 -7.40 -14.95
N SER A 133 -14.66 -6.90 -16.17
CA SER A 133 -14.90 -7.61 -17.43
C SER A 133 -13.57 -7.88 -18.15
N ILE A 134 -13.49 -9.04 -18.80
CA ILE A 134 -12.30 -9.49 -19.54
C ILE A 134 -12.62 -9.45 -21.02
N ARG A 135 -11.79 -8.78 -21.82
CA ARG A 135 -11.94 -8.70 -23.27
C ARG A 135 -10.67 -9.19 -23.96
N LEU A 136 -10.82 -9.90 -25.07
CA LEU A 136 -9.69 -10.29 -25.91
C LEU A 136 -9.29 -9.09 -26.78
N GLU A 137 -8.00 -8.76 -26.80
CA GLU A 137 -7.47 -7.66 -27.60
C GLU A 137 -6.62 -8.17 -28.76
N GLY A 138 -6.82 -7.59 -29.94
CA GLY A 138 -5.96 -7.79 -31.11
C GLY A 138 -6.22 -9.06 -31.93
N MET A 139 -7.26 -9.85 -31.61
CA MET A 139 -7.71 -10.99 -32.41
C MET A 139 -9.22 -11.20 -32.28
N GLU A 140 -9.83 -11.79 -33.30
CA GLU A 140 -11.23 -12.19 -33.25
C GLU A 140 -11.40 -13.46 -32.41
N GLY A 141 -12.25 -13.36 -31.38
CA GLY A 141 -12.54 -14.41 -30.42
C GLY A 141 -13.50 -13.93 -29.35
N SER A 142 -14.02 -14.85 -28.55
CA SER A 142 -14.90 -14.52 -27.42
C SER A 142 -14.29 -14.96 -26.11
N VAL A 143 -14.49 -14.14 -25.07
CA VAL A 143 -14.16 -14.50 -23.70
C VAL A 143 -15.46 -14.82 -22.98
N GLN A 144 -15.53 -16.00 -22.37
CA GLN A 144 -16.71 -16.45 -21.62
C GLN A 144 -16.32 -16.72 -20.17
N VAL A 145 -16.75 -15.84 -19.29
CA VAL A 145 -16.53 -15.99 -17.85
C VAL A 145 -17.46 -17.08 -17.31
N ILE A 146 -16.95 -17.96 -16.46
CA ILE A 146 -17.74 -19.03 -15.85
C ILE A 146 -18.58 -18.43 -14.70
N GLY A 147 -19.89 -18.66 -14.76
CA GLY A 147 -20.82 -18.16 -13.75
C GLY A 147 -21.37 -16.79 -14.13
N LYS A 148 -20.92 -15.73 -13.43
CA LYS A 148 -21.37 -14.35 -13.69
C LYS A 148 -20.61 -13.74 -14.87
N PRO A 149 -21.21 -12.80 -15.62
CA PRO A 149 -20.55 -12.14 -16.75
C PRO A 149 -19.39 -11.22 -16.32
N PHE A 150 -19.30 -10.89 -15.04
CA PHE A 150 -18.22 -10.10 -14.44
C PHE A 150 -17.68 -10.79 -13.20
N ILE A 151 -16.41 -10.51 -12.89
CA ILE A 151 -15.74 -10.95 -11.67
C ILE A 151 -15.82 -9.79 -10.69
N GLN A 152 -16.64 -9.94 -9.65
CA GLN A 152 -16.75 -8.95 -8.59
C GLN A 152 -15.52 -9.04 -7.69
N VAL A 153 -14.80 -7.94 -7.55
CA VAL A 153 -13.66 -7.84 -6.64
C VAL A 153 -13.98 -6.80 -5.59
N VAL A 154 -14.25 -7.28 -4.38
CA VAL A 154 -14.60 -6.44 -3.23
C VAL A 154 -13.47 -5.46 -2.93
N LYS A 155 -13.83 -4.28 -2.42
CA LYS A 155 -12.88 -3.26 -1.96
C LYS A 155 -11.84 -3.84 -1.02
N GLU A 156 -10.58 -3.38 -1.17
CA GLU A 156 -9.43 -3.80 -0.34
C GLU A 156 -9.23 -5.33 -0.25
N GLY A 157 -9.83 -6.09 -1.17
CA GLY A 157 -9.91 -7.54 -1.10
C GLY A 157 -9.32 -8.23 -2.32
N GLN A 158 -9.68 -9.50 -2.46
CA GLN A 158 -9.24 -10.35 -3.56
C GLN A 158 -10.45 -10.96 -4.25
N GLY A 159 -10.32 -11.15 -5.55
CA GLY A 159 -11.31 -11.81 -6.38
C GLY A 159 -10.63 -12.85 -7.24
N SER A 160 -11.30 -13.98 -7.43
CA SER A 160 -10.87 -15.03 -8.34
C SER A 160 -12.01 -15.43 -9.24
N GLY A 161 -11.65 -15.83 -10.46
CA GLY A 161 -12.60 -16.32 -11.43
C GLY A 161 -11.91 -17.21 -12.46
N SER A 162 -12.72 -18.01 -13.13
CA SER A 162 -12.27 -18.85 -14.23
C SER A 162 -13.02 -18.43 -15.49
N PHE A 163 -12.33 -18.39 -16.62
CA PHE A 163 -12.91 -17.98 -17.89
C PHE A 163 -12.33 -18.79 -19.04
N PHE A 164 -13.13 -18.95 -20.07
CA PHE A 164 -12.77 -19.57 -21.33
C PHE A 164 -12.41 -18.49 -22.34
N VAL A 165 -11.30 -18.70 -23.03
CA VAL A 165 -11.00 -17.97 -24.27
C VAL A 165 -11.36 -18.89 -25.41
N VAL A 166 -12.24 -18.44 -26.29
CA VAL A 166 -12.69 -19.18 -27.48
C VAL A 166 -12.15 -18.47 -28.71
N LEU A 167 -11.33 -19.17 -29.48
CA LEU A 167 -10.77 -18.68 -30.74
C LEU A 167 -11.25 -19.56 -31.91
N PRO A 168 -11.59 -18.98 -33.07
CA PRO A 168 -11.80 -19.74 -34.30
C PRO A 168 -10.53 -20.51 -34.69
N LYS A 169 -10.67 -21.74 -35.18
CA LYS A 169 -9.56 -22.58 -35.67
C LYS A 169 -8.69 -21.86 -36.71
N GLN A 170 -9.31 -21.04 -37.56
CA GLN A 170 -8.63 -20.26 -38.60
C GLN A 170 -7.61 -19.24 -38.06
N ASN A 171 -7.81 -18.75 -36.84
CA ASN A 171 -6.92 -17.78 -36.20
C ASN A 171 -5.75 -18.43 -35.44
N ILE A 172 -5.71 -19.76 -35.37
CA ILE A 172 -4.70 -20.53 -34.64
C ILE A 172 -3.71 -21.11 -35.65
N ARG A 173 -2.59 -20.40 -35.83
CA ARG A 173 -1.52 -20.82 -36.77
C ARG A 173 -0.43 -21.65 -36.11
N GLU A 174 -0.25 -21.49 -34.80
CA GLU A 174 0.81 -22.15 -34.04
C GLU A 174 0.23 -22.89 -32.83
N ARG A 175 0.91 -23.97 -32.42
CA ARG A 175 0.58 -24.73 -31.20
C ARG A 175 0.49 -23.83 -29.96
N LYS A 176 1.25 -22.73 -29.93
CA LYS A 176 1.30 -21.76 -28.83
C LYS A 176 1.15 -20.33 -29.36
N THR A 177 -0.07 -19.84 -29.44
CA THR A 177 -0.37 -18.48 -29.90
C THR A 177 -0.36 -17.51 -28.70
N LYS A 178 0.29 -16.34 -28.81
CA LYS A 178 0.24 -15.32 -27.76
C LYS A 178 -1.08 -14.53 -27.85
N ILE A 179 -1.81 -14.47 -26.74
CA ILE A 179 -3.05 -13.71 -26.61
C ILE A 179 -2.86 -12.52 -25.66
N ARG A 180 -3.55 -11.41 -25.93
CA ARG A 180 -3.63 -10.26 -25.03
C ARG A 180 -5.05 -10.16 -24.50
N LEU A 181 -5.17 -10.05 -23.19
CA LEU A 181 -6.42 -9.93 -22.46
C LEU A 181 -6.43 -8.57 -21.78
N GLY A 182 -7.36 -7.71 -22.18
CA GLY A 182 -7.62 -6.45 -21.52
C GLY A 182 -8.59 -6.67 -20.36
N LEU A 183 -8.26 -6.09 -19.21
CA LEU A 183 -9.08 -6.09 -18.01
C LEU A 183 -9.73 -4.72 -17.88
N TYR A 184 -11.06 -4.70 -17.87
CA TYR A 184 -11.87 -3.49 -17.96
C TYR A 184 -12.85 -3.38 -16.80
N GLU A 185 -12.96 -2.18 -16.25
CA GLU A 185 -14.05 -1.74 -15.38
C GLU A 185 -14.94 -0.81 -16.20
N GLY A 186 -16.13 -1.29 -16.58
CA GLY A 186 -16.94 -0.61 -17.59
C GLY A 186 -16.18 -0.43 -18.91
N ASP A 187 -15.84 0.82 -19.23
CA ASP A 187 -15.05 1.20 -20.42
C ASP A 187 -13.60 1.57 -20.10
N ARG A 188 -13.24 1.68 -18.82
CA ARG A 188 -11.86 2.01 -18.42
C ARG A 188 -11.02 0.75 -18.41
N LYS A 189 -9.92 0.78 -19.17
CA LYS A 189 -8.91 -0.27 -19.15
C LYS A 189 -8.04 -0.13 -17.90
N ILE A 190 -8.06 -1.14 -17.05
CA ILE A 190 -7.29 -1.18 -15.80
C ILE A 190 -5.92 -1.80 -16.03
N ALA A 191 -5.87 -2.94 -16.74
CA ALA A 191 -4.64 -3.67 -16.96
C ALA A 191 -4.68 -4.46 -18.27
N THR A 192 -3.51 -4.84 -18.76
CA THR A 192 -3.36 -5.79 -19.87
C THR A 192 -2.57 -6.98 -19.37
N ALA A 193 -3.08 -8.18 -19.61
CA ALA A 193 -2.37 -9.42 -19.31
C ALA A 193 -2.10 -10.16 -20.62
N THR A 194 -0.88 -10.67 -20.77
CA THR A 194 -0.52 -11.53 -21.89
C THR A 194 -0.49 -12.98 -21.43
N SER A 195 -1.07 -13.88 -22.22
CA SER A 195 -1.01 -15.31 -21.95
C SER A 195 -0.78 -16.10 -23.23
N SER A 196 -0.52 -17.39 -23.09
CA SER A 196 -0.38 -18.30 -24.23
C SER A 196 -1.62 -19.17 -24.39
N PHE A 197 -2.15 -19.19 -25.61
CA PHE A 197 -3.22 -20.04 -26.07
C PHE A 197 -2.67 -21.29 -26.74
N LEU A 198 -3.16 -22.46 -26.35
CA LEU A 198 -2.77 -23.71 -27.01
C LEU A 198 -3.76 -24.07 -28.12
N GLY A 199 -3.22 -24.52 -29.24
CA GLY A 199 -3.99 -25.05 -30.35
C GLY A 199 -3.41 -26.35 -30.90
N PRO A 200 -4.15 -27.04 -31.78
CA PRO A 200 -3.64 -28.16 -32.54
C PRO A 200 -2.47 -27.70 -33.39
N VAL A 201 -1.53 -28.61 -33.63
CA VAL A 201 -0.47 -28.38 -34.60
C VAL A 201 -1.13 -28.44 -35.97
N ALA A 202 -1.14 -27.31 -36.70
CA ALA A 202 -1.48 -27.34 -38.11
C ALA A 202 -0.41 -28.19 -38.82
N ASN A 203 -0.81 -29.34 -39.36
CA ASN A 203 -0.05 -30.02 -40.41
C ASN A 203 -0.26 -29.30 -41.73
#